data_AF-A0A7Z0UGI6-F1
#
_entry.id   AF-A0A7Z0UGI6-F1
#
_cell.length_a   1.000
_cell.length_b   1.000
_cell.length_c   1.000
_cell.angle_alpha   90.00
_cell.angle_beta   90.00
_cell.angle_gamma   90.00
#
_symmetry.space_group_name_H-M   'P 1'
#
loop_
_entity.id
_entity.type
_entity.pdbx_description
1 polymer ?
#
loop_
_entity_poly.entity_id
_entity_poly.type
_entity_poly.pdbx_seq_one_letter_code
_entity_poly.pdbx_strand_id
1 'polypeptide(L)'
;MMKKHRRATVADLLAEKGKRQLTMLRVTSLEEADAAEKAGIDIVSVPPSLLGPVFREIAPTLFAIPGLEYGDHVSAEDYLRAAFAALKAGGDAVYCAASLQTIRRMRDEGIPVCGHLGLIPSKATWTGGFRAVGKTAASAAEIWRQTKALEEAGAFAAEIEVVPGDVAAAISSNTSMLMISMGAGSGCDAQYLFADDVLGANRDHYPRHAKVYRNFAAEHDRLQRERIAAFTEFAEDVRTGAYPEKRHNVGIDEAELKVFLDRLRSETGNS
;
A
#
# COMPACT_ATOMS: atom_id res chain seq x y z
N MET A 1 -2.90 28.11 -15.43
CA MET A 1 -3.25 26.95 -16.27
C MET A 1 -2.68 25.71 -15.60
N MET A 2 -3.48 24.96 -14.84
CA MET A 2 -3.01 23.70 -14.23
C MET A 2 -2.53 22.79 -15.36
N LYS A 3 -1.28 22.32 -15.30
CA LYS A 3 -0.83 21.23 -16.18
C LYS A 3 -1.82 20.10 -15.99
N LYS A 4 -2.54 19.74 -17.05
CA LYS A 4 -3.47 18.61 -17.04
C LYS A 4 -2.59 17.36 -16.98
N HIS A 5 -2.23 16.97 -15.76
CA HIS A 5 -1.47 15.76 -15.49
C HIS A 5 -2.30 14.59 -16.05
N ARG A 6 -1.81 13.99 -17.13
CA ARG A 6 -2.51 12.88 -17.78
C ARG A 6 -2.08 11.60 -17.06
N ARG A 7 -2.96 11.08 -16.20
CA ARG A 7 -2.83 9.73 -15.65
C ARG A 7 -2.62 8.74 -16.78
N ALA A 8 -1.70 7.79 -16.60
CA ALA A 8 -1.53 6.68 -17.52
C ALA A 8 -2.84 5.88 -17.60
N THR A 9 -3.12 5.30 -18.76
CA THR A 9 -4.22 4.36 -18.97
C THR A 9 -3.69 2.94 -19.08
N VAL A 10 -4.57 1.95 -19.00
CA VAL A 10 -4.23 0.54 -19.30
C VAL A 10 -3.56 0.41 -20.67
N ALA A 11 -4.04 1.15 -21.68
CA ALA A 11 -3.46 1.13 -23.01
C ALA A 11 -2.04 1.72 -23.03
N ASP A 12 -1.78 2.77 -22.25
CA ASP A 12 -0.44 3.35 -22.13
C ASP A 12 0.52 2.34 -21.48
N LEU A 13 0.11 1.66 -20.40
CA LEU A 13 0.94 0.64 -19.74
C LEU A 13 1.22 -0.56 -20.66
N LEU A 14 0.20 -1.07 -21.36
CA LEU A 14 0.36 -2.15 -22.33
C LEU A 14 1.25 -1.75 -23.50
N ALA A 15 1.25 -0.48 -23.91
CA ALA A 15 2.11 0.01 -24.97
C ALA A 15 3.60 0.06 -24.58
N GLU A 16 3.92 0.07 -23.28
CA GLU A 16 5.30 0.02 -22.77
C GLU A 16 5.84 -1.42 -22.67
N LYS A 17 4.97 -2.42 -22.79
CA LYS A 17 5.33 -3.85 -22.75
C LYS A 17 6.46 -4.15 -23.74
N GLY A 18 7.54 -4.75 -23.25
CA GLY A 18 8.75 -5.06 -24.04
C GLY A 18 9.59 -3.85 -24.48
N LYS A 19 9.21 -2.61 -24.16
CA LYS A 19 9.98 -1.39 -24.50
C LYS A 19 10.79 -0.87 -23.32
N ARG A 20 10.19 -0.82 -22.14
CA ARG A 20 10.85 -0.47 -20.89
C ARG A 20 10.23 -1.24 -19.74
N GLN A 21 10.96 -1.33 -18.63
CA GLN A 21 10.44 -1.89 -17.40
C GLN A 21 9.79 -0.80 -16.55
N LEU A 22 8.55 -1.04 -16.15
CA LEU A 22 7.79 -0.17 -15.25
C LEU A 22 8.16 -0.43 -13.79
N THR A 23 7.97 0.58 -12.95
CA THR A 23 8.19 0.52 -11.51
C THR A 23 6.87 0.43 -10.77
N MET A 24 6.79 -0.46 -9.79
CA MET A 24 5.61 -0.61 -8.93
C MET A 24 6.00 -0.70 -7.47
N LEU A 25 5.28 0.04 -6.60
CA LEU A 25 5.42 -0.04 -5.15
C LEU A 25 4.09 -0.30 -4.45
N ARG A 26 4.12 -1.08 -3.36
CA ARG A 26 2.99 -1.17 -2.42
C ARG A 26 3.16 -0.01 -1.45
N VAL A 27 2.27 0.97 -1.50
CA VAL A 27 2.26 2.11 -0.56
C VAL A 27 1.02 2.07 0.31
N THR A 28 1.16 2.40 1.59
CA THR A 28 0.10 2.28 2.61
C THR A 28 -0.23 3.58 3.31
N SER A 29 0.57 4.63 3.09
CA SER A 29 0.35 5.99 3.62
C SER A 29 0.29 7.04 2.52
N LEU A 30 -0.27 8.22 2.84
CA LEU A 30 -0.32 9.35 1.90
C LEU A 30 1.09 9.92 1.67
N GLU A 31 1.92 9.93 2.71
CA GLU A 31 3.31 10.34 2.66
C GLU A 31 4.12 9.45 1.70
N GLU A 32 3.92 8.13 1.72
CA GLU A 32 4.53 7.22 0.75
C GLU A 32 4.02 7.44 -0.67
N ALA A 33 2.71 7.70 -0.84
CA ALA A 33 2.14 7.98 -2.17
C ALA A 33 2.68 9.28 -2.76
N ASP A 34 2.77 10.35 -1.97
CA ASP A 34 3.41 11.62 -2.35
C ASP A 34 4.90 11.43 -2.71
N ALA A 35 5.62 10.63 -1.90
CA ALA A 35 7.02 10.30 -2.20
C ALA A 35 7.17 9.50 -3.50
N ALA A 36 6.28 8.53 -3.76
CA ALA A 36 6.28 7.72 -4.97
C ALA A 36 5.99 8.57 -6.23
N GLU A 37 5.02 9.47 -6.17
CA GLU A 37 4.73 10.44 -7.23
C GLU A 37 5.96 11.30 -7.53
N LYS A 38 6.57 11.91 -6.51
CA LYS A 38 7.75 12.77 -6.67
C LYS A 38 8.98 12.01 -7.18
N ALA A 39 9.09 10.73 -6.87
CA ALA A 39 10.16 9.87 -7.34
C ALA A 39 9.94 9.36 -8.78
N GLY A 40 8.75 9.55 -9.36
CA GLY A 40 8.43 9.08 -10.70
C GLY A 40 8.14 7.58 -10.79
N ILE A 41 7.58 6.99 -9.72
CA ILE A 41 7.07 5.61 -9.76
C ILE A 41 5.90 5.52 -10.75
N ASP A 42 5.84 4.46 -11.55
CA ASP A 42 4.80 4.32 -12.59
C ASP A 42 3.46 3.86 -12.00
N ILE A 43 3.50 2.83 -11.14
CA ILE A 43 2.33 2.11 -10.62
C ILE A 43 2.40 2.03 -9.10
N VAL A 44 1.27 2.17 -8.41
CA VAL A 44 1.17 1.87 -6.98
C VAL A 44 0.07 0.87 -6.68
N SER A 45 0.41 -0.13 -5.86
CA SER A 45 -0.58 -0.95 -5.17
C SER A 45 -0.93 -0.29 -3.84
N VAL A 46 -2.22 -0.04 -3.61
CA VAL A 46 -2.72 0.74 -2.46
C VAL A 46 -3.81 -0.02 -1.72
N PRO A 47 -4.02 0.19 -0.40
CA PRO A 47 -5.27 -0.28 0.18
C PRO A 47 -6.40 0.62 -0.35
N PRO A 48 -7.62 0.08 -0.57
CA PRO A 48 -8.75 0.90 -1.04
C PRO A 48 -9.03 2.12 -0.15
N SER A 49 -8.75 2.02 1.15
CA SER A 49 -8.92 3.10 2.14
C SER A 49 -7.99 4.29 1.94
N LEU A 50 -6.87 4.14 1.21
CA LEU A 50 -5.94 5.24 0.93
C LEU A 50 -6.46 6.15 -0.20
N LEU A 51 -7.37 5.64 -1.03
CA LEU A 51 -7.93 6.38 -2.15
C LEU A 51 -8.86 7.50 -1.68
N GLY A 52 -8.95 8.56 -2.48
CA GLY A 52 -9.83 9.69 -2.24
C GLY A 52 -9.28 10.98 -2.86
N PRO A 53 -9.95 12.12 -2.61
CA PRO A 53 -9.53 13.41 -3.15
C PRO A 53 -8.09 13.78 -2.76
N VAL A 54 -7.70 13.56 -1.50
CA VAL A 54 -6.35 13.89 -1.01
C VAL A 54 -5.29 13.05 -1.73
N PHE A 55 -5.53 11.74 -1.91
CA PHE A 55 -4.62 10.89 -2.68
C PHE A 55 -4.41 11.42 -4.10
N ARG A 56 -5.50 11.83 -4.78
CA ARG A 56 -5.39 12.37 -6.15
C ARG A 56 -4.83 13.77 -6.23
N GLU A 57 -4.84 14.54 -5.14
CA GLU A 57 -4.16 15.83 -5.05
C GLU A 57 -2.64 15.66 -4.96
N ILE A 58 -2.17 14.72 -4.10
CA ILE A 58 -0.73 14.51 -3.86
C ILE A 58 -0.08 13.58 -4.89
N ALA A 59 -0.85 12.65 -5.47
CA ALA A 59 -0.40 11.67 -6.46
C ALA A 59 -1.29 11.71 -7.74
N PRO A 60 -1.23 12.82 -8.50
CA PRO A 60 -2.10 13.02 -9.65
C PRO A 60 -1.73 12.18 -10.88
N THR A 61 -0.53 11.60 -10.96
CA THR A 61 -0.08 10.83 -12.15
C THR A 61 0.10 9.34 -11.92
N LEU A 62 0.34 8.90 -10.68
CA LEU A 62 0.47 7.47 -10.35
C LEU A 62 -0.72 6.65 -10.87
N PHE A 63 -0.41 5.51 -11.51
CA PHE A 63 -1.42 4.51 -11.86
C PHE A 63 -1.74 3.66 -10.61
N ALA A 64 -2.92 3.85 -10.03
CA ALA A 64 -3.29 3.25 -8.75
C ALA A 64 -4.09 1.94 -8.94
N ILE A 65 -3.56 0.85 -8.37
CA ILE A 65 -4.18 -0.48 -8.34
C ILE A 65 -4.53 -0.83 -6.88
N PRO A 66 -5.71 -0.45 -6.39
CA PRO A 66 -6.22 -0.91 -5.09
C PRO A 66 -6.36 -2.43 -5.02
N GLY A 67 -5.92 -3.01 -3.90
CA GLY A 67 -6.08 -4.43 -3.59
C GLY A 67 -7.49 -4.78 -3.14
N LEU A 68 -8.14 -5.73 -3.83
CA LEU A 68 -9.37 -6.38 -3.36
C LEU A 68 -8.96 -7.66 -2.63
N GLU A 69 -8.87 -7.56 -1.31
CA GLU A 69 -8.26 -8.61 -0.48
C GLU A 69 -9.05 -9.92 -0.53
N TYR A 70 -8.30 -11.02 -0.66
CA TYR A 70 -8.88 -12.35 -0.73
C TYR A 70 -9.46 -12.74 0.65
N GLY A 71 -10.76 -12.98 0.72
CA GLY A 71 -11.47 -13.34 1.95
C GLY A 71 -12.35 -12.22 2.50
N ASP A 72 -12.03 -10.95 2.20
CA ASP A 72 -12.88 -9.80 2.56
C ASP A 72 -14.11 -9.69 1.64
N HIS A 73 -13.99 -10.23 0.43
CA HIS A 73 -15.07 -10.36 -0.53
C HIS A 73 -15.30 -11.84 -0.85
N VAL A 74 -16.55 -12.28 -0.78
CA VAL A 74 -16.92 -13.70 -0.84
C VAL A 74 -17.62 -14.07 -2.15
N SER A 75 -18.40 -13.14 -2.71
CA SER A 75 -19.11 -13.34 -3.99
C SER A 75 -18.58 -12.42 -5.10
N ALA A 76 -18.81 -12.81 -6.36
CA ALA A 76 -18.45 -11.96 -7.50
C ALA A 76 -19.10 -10.57 -7.46
N GLU A 77 -20.30 -10.47 -6.89
CA GLU A 77 -20.99 -9.19 -6.71
C GLU A 77 -20.36 -8.33 -5.61
N ASP A 78 -19.78 -8.93 -4.56
CA ASP A 78 -19.03 -8.18 -3.54
C ASP A 78 -17.76 -7.59 -4.13
N TYR A 79 -16.99 -8.40 -4.89
CA TYR A 79 -15.83 -7.90 -5.63
C TYR A 79 -16.21 -6.79 -6.60
N LEU A 80 -17.33 -6.92 -7.31
CA LEU A 80 -17.79 -5.90 -8.24
C LEU A 80 -18.12 -4.58 -7.53
N ARG A 81 -18.86 -4.63 -6.41
CA ARG A 81 -19.17 -3.43 -5.60
C ARG A 81 -17.89 -2.77 -5.09
N ALA A 82 -16.96 -3.56 -4.57
CA ALA A 82 -15.68 -3.06 -4.06
C ALA A 82 -14.85 -2.42 -5.19
N ALA A 83 -14.82 -3.04 -6.37
CA ALA A 83 -14.11 -2.54 -7.52
C ALA A 83 -14.66 -1.20 -8.02
N PHE A 84 -15.99 -1.07 -8.16
CA PHE A 84 -16.59 0.21 -8.53
C PHE A 84 -16.38 1.29 -7.46
N ALA A 85 -16.44 0.93 -6.17
CA ALA A 85 -16.13 1.87 -5.09
C ALA A 85 -14.69 2.38 -5.19
N ALA A 86 -13.74 1.48 -5.42
CA ALA A 86 -12.33 1.80 -5.62
C ALA A 86 -12.10 2.71 -6.83
N LEU A 87 -12.67 2.40 -8.00
CA LEU A 87 -12.56 3.26 -9.19
C LEU A 87 -13.17 4.65 -8.95
N LYS A 88 -14.34 4.72 -8.28
CA LYS A 88 -14.98 5.99 -7.93
C LYS A 88 -14.16 6.81 -6.94
N ALA A 89 -13.46 6.16 -6.00
CA ALA A 89 -12.53 6.81 -5.07
C ALA A 89 -11.23 7.26 -5.77
N GLY A 90 -11.06 6.90 -7.03
CA GLY A 90 -9.95 7.34 -7.87
C GLY A 90 -8.94 6.25 -8.16
N GLY A 91 -9.19 4.96 -7.95
CA GLY A 91 -8.35 3.89 -8.52
C GLY A 91 -8.41 3.86 -10.05
N ASP A 92 -7.37 3.37 -10.72
CA ASP A 92 -7.33 3.24 -12.20
C ASP A 92 -7.58 1.79 -12.65
N ALA A 93 -7.37 0.83 -11.76
CA ALA A 93 -7.63 -0.60 -11.94
C ALA A 93 -7.92 -1.23 -10.57
N VAL A 94 -8.03 -2.55 -10.50
CA VAL A 94 -8.09 -3.30 -9.23
C VAL A 94 -7.20 -4.53 -9.28
N TYR A 95 -6.62 -4.91 -8.14
CA TYR A 95 -5.98 -6.21 -7.98
C TYR A 95 -6.98 -7.23 -7.43
N CYS A 96 -7.02 -8.43 -8.00
CA CYS A 96 -7.91 -9.50 -7.56
C CYS A 96 -7.32 -10.89 -7.85
N ALA A 97 -7.08 -11.67 -6.80
CA ALA A 97 -6.63 -13.06 -6.88
C ALA A 97 -7.77 -14.08 -6.65
N ALA A 98 -9.04 -13.69 -6.77
CA ALA A 98 -10.20 -14.55 -6.63
C ALA A 98 -10.37 -15.53 -7.82
N SER A 99 -11.58 -16.09 -8.00
CA SER A 99 -11.84 -17.03 -9.09
C SER A 99 -11.82 -16.34 -10.47
N LEU A 100 -11.48 -17.10 -11.53
CA LEU A 100 -11.54 -16.60 -12.91
C LEU A 100 -12.95 -16.14 -13.30
N GLN A 101 -14.00 -16.74 -12.73
CA GLN A 101 -15.38 -16.28 -12.92
C GLN A 101 -15.59 -14.87 -12.36
N THR A 102 -15.01 -14.56 -11.20
CA THR A 102 -15.08 -13.23 -10.58
C THR A 102 -14.33 -12.20 -11.43
N ILE A 103 -13.12 -12.56 -11.89
CA ILE A 103 -12.32 -11.70 -12.78
C ILE A 103 -13.08 -11.43 -14.08
N ARG A 104 -13.64 -12.46 -14.71
CA ARG A 104 -14.45 -12.33 -15.93
C ARG A 104 -15.68 -11.45 -15.69
N ARG A 105 -16.38 -11.65 -14.58
CA ARG A 105 -17.55 -10.84 -14.18
C ARG A 105 -17.23 -9.35 -14.05
N MET A 106 -16.07 -9.00 -13.46
CA MET A 106 -15.61 -7.61 -13.38
C MET A 106 -15.19 -7.07 -14.75
N ARG A 107 -14.51 -7.89 -15.56
CA ARG A 107 -14.13 -7.51 -16.92
C ARG A 107 -15.34 -7.26 -17.81
N ASP A 108 -16.41 -8.04 -17.68
CA ASP A 108 -17.65 -7.86 -18.46
C ASP A 108 -18.31 -6.49 -18.18
N GLU A 109 -18.01 -5.86 -17.04
CA GLU A 109 -18.41 -4.49 -16.69
C GLU A 109 -17.36 -3.42 -17.05
N GLY A 110 -16.29 -3.81 -17.75
CA GLY A 110 -15.23 -2.92 -18.20
C GLY A 110 -14.21 -2.55 -17.12
N ILE A 111 -14.16 -3.26 -15.99
CA ILE A 111 -13.20 -3.00 -14.91
C ILE A 111 -11.83 -3.61 -15.28
N PRO A 112 -10.74 -2.82 -15.30
CA PRO A 112 -9.40 -3.38 -15.50
C PRO A 112 -8.94 -4.14 -14.26
N VAL A 113 -8.65 -5.43 -14.43
CA VAL A 113 -8.19 -6.31 -13.35
C VAL A 113 -6.74 -6.72 -13.54
N CYS A 114 -5.93 -6.49 -12.50
CA CYS A 114 -4.63 -7.13 -12.30
C CYS A 114 -4.83 -8.42 -11.51
N GLY A 115 -4.48 -9.56 -12.09
CA GLY A 115 -4.53 -10.85 -11.41
C GLY A 115 -3.22 -11.22 -10.72
N HIS A 116 -3.10 -12.48 -10.33
CA HIS A 116 -1.89 -13.01 -9.67
C HIS A 116 -1.61 -14.45 -10.13
N LEU A 117 -0.33 -14.74 -10.40
CA LEU A 117 0.22 -16.01 -10.83
C LEU A 117 1.44 -16.39 -9.98
N GLY A 118 1.80 -17.68 -9.96
CA GLY A 118 2.94 -18.16 -9.17
C GLY A 118 2.55 -18.41 -7.71
N LEU A 119 3.36 -17.93 -6.76
CA LEU A 119 3.05 -18.01 -5.34
C LEU A 119 2.03 -16.95 -4.96
N ILE A 120 0.76 -17.32 -4.77
CA ILE A 120 -0.27 -16.41 -4.25
C ILE A 120 -0.29 -16.55 -2.71
N PRO A 121 0.09 -15.53 -1.92
CA PRO A 121 0.19 -15.63 -0.45
C PRO A 121 -1.06 -16.16 0.24
N SER A 122 -2.25 -15.68 -0.15
CA SER A 122 -3.54 -16.13 0.40
C SER A 122 -3.89 -17.58 0.08
N LYS A 123 -3.17 -18.20 -0.86
CA LYS A 123 -3.34 -19.60 -1.29
C LYS A 123 -2.10 -20.44 -1.01
N ALA A 124 -1.18 -19.96 -0.16
CA ALA A 124 0.10 -20.63 0.10
C ALA A 124 -0.03 -22.06 0.63
N THR A 125 -1.16 -22.45 1.23
CA THR A 125 -1.41 -23.84 1.67
C THR A 125 -1.43 -24.82 0.50
N TRP A 126 -1.90 -24.40 -0.68
CA TRP A 126 -1.90 -25.21 -1.90
C TRP A 126 -0.49 -25.47 -2.44
N THR A 127 0.47 -24.60 -2.12
CA THR A 127 1.88 -24.70 -2.55
C THR A 127 2.80 -25.24 -1.45
N GLY A 128 2.27 -25.62 -0.29
CA GLY A 128 3.06 -26.09 0.86
C GLY A 128 3.84 -24.98 1.57
N GLY A 129 3.26 -23.77 1.60
CA GLY A 129 3.81 -22.55 2.20
C GLY A 129 4.39 -21.58 1.16
N PHE A 130 5.14 -20.60 1.66
CA PHE A 130 5.81 -19.55 0.88
C PHE A 130 7.04 -20.11 0.16
N ARG A 131 6.81 -20.81 -0.96
CA ARG A 131 7.84 -21.52 -1.72
C ARG A 131 7.84 -21.12 -3.18
N ALA A 132 9.01 -21.23 -3.80
CA ALA A 132 9.11 -21.03 -5.24
C ALA A 132 8.35 -22.11 -6.01
N VAL A 133 7.57 -21.71 -7.00
CA VAL A 133 6.86 -22.57 -7.95
C VAL A 133 7.46 -22.41 -9.35
N GLY A 134 7.18 -23.34 -10.27
CA GLY A 134 7.72 -23.29 -11.64
C GLY A 134 9.14 -23.84 -11.78
N LYS A 135 9.70 -24.49 -10.76
CA LYS A 135 11.07 -25.06 -10.79
C LYS A 135 11.22 -26.33 -11.65
N THR A 136 10.12 -26.91 -12.09
CA THR A 136 10.10 -28.09 -12.99
C THR A 136 9.29 -27.74 -14.23
N ALA A 137 9.56 -28.41 -15.36
CA ALA A 137 8.83 -28.18 -16.60
C ALA A 137 7.31 -28.35 -16.41
N ALA A 138 6.88 -29.35 -15.63
CA ALA A 138 5.46 -29.57 -15.32
C ALA A 138 4.84 -28.40 -14.52
N SER A 139 5.54 -27.89 -13.51
CA SER A 139 5.07 -26.76 -12.72
C SER A 139 5.09 -25.45 -13.51
N ALA A 140 6.10 -25.22 -14.37
CA ALA A 140 6.15 -24.08 -15.27
C ALA A 140 5.01 -24.12 -16.30
N ALA A 141 4.70 -25.30 -16.85
CA ALA A 141 3.57 -25.49 -17.76
C ALA A 141 2.22 -25.23 -17.08
N GLU A 142 2.07 -25.52 -15.78
CA GLU A 142 0.88 -25.16 -15.02
C GLU A 142 0.74 -23.64 -14.88
N ILE A 143 1.82 -22.92 -14.53
CA ILE A 143 1.77 -21.45 -14.46
C ILE A 143 1.41 -20.86 -15.83
N TRP A 144 1.91 -21.44 -16.92
CA TRP A 144 1.52 -21.02 -18.27
C TRP A 144 0.03 -21.25 -18.56
N ARG A 145 -0.53 -22.41 -18.19
CA ARG A 145 -1.98 -22.66 -18.31
C ARG A 145 -2.79 -21.66 -17.50
N GLN A 146 -2.37 -21.36 -16.27
CA GLN A 146 -3.01 -20.36 -15.41
C GLN A 146 -2.92 -18.97 -16.03
N THR A 147 -1.78 -18.62 -16.63
CA THR A 147 -1.59 -17.36 -17.35
C THR A 147 -2.62 -17.22 -18.46
N LYS A 148 -2.79 -18.27 -19.28
CA LYS A 148 -3.77 -18.26 -20.37
C LYS A 148 -5.20 -18.20 -19.88
N ALA A 149 -5.53 -18.94 -18.83
CA ALA A 149 -6.87 -18.90 -18.23
C ALA A 149 -7.20 -17.52 -17.63
N LEU A 150 -6.20 -16.83 -17.07
CA LEU A 150 -6.32 -15.47 -16.54
C LEU A 150 -6.46 -14.43 -17.66
N GLU A 151 -5.67 -14.57 -18.72
CA GLU A 151 -5.77 -13.77 -19.96
C GLU A 151 -7.17 -13.93 -20.60
N GLU A 152 -7.69 -15.15 -20.71
CA GLU A 152 -9.04 -15.45 -21.21
C GLU A 152 -10.17 -14.92 -20.29
N ALA A 153 -9.93 -14.86 -18.98
CA ALA A 153 -10.85 -14.19 -18.06
C ALA A 153 -10.89 -12.67 -18.33
N GLY A 154 -9.82 -12.11 -18.90
CA GLY A 154 -9.71 -10.73 -19.33
C GLY A 154 -8.98 -9.82 -18.34
N ALA A 155 -8.09 -10.39 -17.52
CA ALA A 155 -7.12 -9.58 -16.80
C ALA A 155 -6.19 -8.86 -17.80
N PHE A 156 -5.86 -7.60 -17.54
CA PHE A 156 -4.94 -6.84 -18.39
C PHE A 156 -3.47 -6.98 -17.92
N ALA A 157 -3.30 -7.33 -16.66
CA ALA A 157 -2.01 -7.49 -16.01
C ALA A 157 -2.05 -8.66 -15.02
N ALA A 158 -0.89 -9.16 -14.65
CA ALA A 158 -0.76 -10.11 -13.55
C ALA A 158 0.55 -9.93 -12.80
N GLU A 159 0.46 -9.94 -11.48
CA GLU A 159 1.62 -10.21 -10.63
C GLU A 159 2.09 -11.65 -10.86
N ILE A 160 3.40 -11.86 -10.98
CA ILE A 160 4.03 -13.18 -11.03
C ILE A 160 5.07 -13.27 -9.92
N GLU A 161 4.74 -14.05 -8.89
CA GLU A 161 5.46 -14.05 -7.62
C GLU A 161 6.27 -15.34 -7.42
N VAL A 162 7.55 -15.19 -7.05
CA VAL A 162 8.49 -16.28 -6.69
C VAL A 162 8.51 -17.43 -7.73
N VAL A 163 8.65 -17.07 -9.00
CA VAL A 163 8.85 -17.98 -10.16
C VAL A 163 10.30 -17.85 -10.67
N PRO A 164 10.97 -18.91 -11.19
CA PRO A 164 12.26 -18.76 -11.85
C PRO A 164 12.24 -17.70 -12.95
N GLY A 165 13.30 -16.87 -13.00
CA GLY A 165 13.36 -15.71 -13.90
C GLY A 165 13.17 -16.05 -15.37
N ASP A 166 13.83 -17.11 -15.85
CA ASP A 166 13.72 -17.54 -17.25
C ASP A 166 12.30 -18.01 -17.61
N VAL A 167 11.60 -18.64 -16.67
CA VAL A 167 10.20 -19.06 -16.85
C VAL A 167 9.29 -17.84 -16.93
N ALA A 168 9.46 -16.87 -16.01
CA ALA A 168 8.66 -15.65 -16.00
C ALA A 168 8.91 -14.79 -17.25
N ALA A 169 10.15 -14.71 -17.72
CA ALA A 169 10.53 -14.03 -18.96
C ALA A 169 9.87 -14.66 -20.20
N ALA A 170 9.90 -16.00 -20.28
CA ALA A 170 9.24 -16.74 -21.35
C ALA A 170 7.73 -16.52 -21.33
N ILE A 171 7.08 -16.56 -20.16
CA ILE A 171 5.65 -16.27 -20.01
C ILE A 171 5.36 -14.83 -20.46
N SER A 172 6.11 -13.85 -19.94
CA SER A 172 5.92 -12.42 -20.26
C SER A 172 5.99 -12.15 -21.76
N SER A 173 6.90 -12.79 -22.47
CA SER A 173 7.08 -12.60 -23.91
C SER A 173 5.97 -13.23 -24.77
N ASN A 174 5.13 -14.12 -24.20
CA ASN A 174 4.12 -14.89 -24.93
C ASN A 174 2.66 -14.60 -24.51
N THR A 175 2.44 -13.74 -23.53
CA THR A 175 1.11 -13.24 -23.12
C THR A 175 0.92 -11.79 -23.58
N SER A 176 -0.31 -11.37 -23.84
CA SER A 176 -0.66 -9.97 -24.05
C SER A 176 -0.77 -9.18 -22.75
N MET A 177 -0.84 -9.84 -21.59
CA MET A 177 -0.92 -9.17 -20.29
C MET A 177 0.39 -8.46 -19.94
N LEU A 178 0.28 -7.37 -19.18
CA LEU A 178 1.42 -6.76 -18.50
C LEU A 178 1.85 -7.65 -17.32
N MET A 179 3.04 -8.23 -17.38
CA MET A 179 3.55 -9.09 -16.31
C MET A 179 4.36 -8.28 -15.30
N ILE A 180 4.00 -8.40 -14.03
CA ILE A 180 4.57 -7.64 -12.92
C ILE A 180 5.38 -8.60 -12.04
N SER A 181 6.70 -8.53 -12.10
CA SER A 181 7.57 -9.43 -11.34
C SER A 181 7.63 -9.05 -9.87
N MET A 182 7.38 -10.03 -8.99
CA MET A 182 7.68 -9.93 -7.56
C MET A 182 8.58 -11.11 -7.17
N GLY A 183 9.90 -10.88 -7.30
CA GLY A 183 10.88 -11.94 -7.11
C GLY A 183 10.88 -13.02 -8.21
N ALA A 184 10.43 -12.66 -9.42
CA ALA A 184 10.41 -13.50 -10.61
C ALA A 184 11.42 -13.04 -11.70
N GLY A 185 12.49 -12.37 -11.28
CA GLY A 185 13.55 -11.90 -12.19
C GLY A 185 13.19 -10.63 -12.98
N SER A 186 14.11 -10.20 -13.85
CA SER A 186 14.02 -8.94 -14.59
C SER A 186 13.35 -9.05 -15.97
N GLY A 187 12.92 -10.24 -16.39
CA GLY A 187 12.35 -10.47 -17.72
C GLY A 187 10.87 -10.12 -17.89
N CYS A 188 10.23 -9.58 -16.86
CA CYS A 188 8.84 -9.10 -16.91
C CYS A 188 8.76 -7.59 -17.19
N ASP A 189 7.55 -7.10 -17.43
CA ASP A 189 7.30 -5.73 -17.89
C ASP A 189 7.34 -4.70 -16.75
N ALA A 190 7.15 -5.12 -15.51
CA ALA A 190 7.28 -4.29 -14.33
C ALA A 190 8.02 -5.01 -13.20
N GLN A 191 8.59 -4.24 -12.27
CA GLN A 191 9.15 -4.73 -11.01
C GLN A 191 8.36 -4.19 -9.83
N TYR A 192 8.01 -5.07 -8.90
CA TYR A 192 7.18 -4.77 -7.76
C TYR A 192 7.87 -5.14 -6.45
N LEU A 193 7.86 -4.19 -5.50
CA LEU A 193 8.27 -4.38 -4.12
C LEU A 193 7.33 -3.64 -3.15
N PHE A 194 7.39 -4.01 -1.88
CA PHE A 194 6.71 -3.26 -0.82
C PHE A 194 7.51 -2.02 -0.44
N ALA A 195 6.84 -0.88 -0.20
CA ALA A 195 7.52 0.32 0.27
C ALA A 195 8.28 0.07 1.59
N ASP A 196 7.70 -0.71 2.51
CA ASP A 196 8.35 -1.11 3.76
C ASP A 196 9.69 -1.83 3.55
N ASP A 197 9.77 -2.68 2.53
CA ASP A 197 11.00 -3.36 2.16
C ASP A 197 12.05 -2.38 1.61
N VAL A 198 11.62 -1.49 0.72
CA VAL A 198 12.50 -0.49 0.07
C VAL A 198 13.01 0.54 1.09
N LEU A 199 12.15 0.99 2.00
CA LEU A 199 12.44 1.97 3.05
C LEU A 199 13.19 1.35 4.24
N GLY A 200 13.23 0.03 4.35
CA GLY A 200 13.84 -0.67 5.47
C GLY A 200 13.07 -0.47 6.77
N ALA A 201 11.73 -0.52 6.70
CA ALA A 201 10.84 -0.39 7.85
C ALA A 201 10.53 -1.73 8.54
N ASN A 202 10.72 -2.85 7.84
CA ASN A 202 10.58 -4.20 8.41
C ASN A 202 11.65 -4.48 9.47
N ARG A 203 11.27 -5.15 10.56
CA ARG A 203 12.17 -5.43 11.70
C ARG A 203 12.80 -6.82 11.68
N ASP A 204 12.04 -7.84 11.29
CA ASP A 204 12.46 -9.22 11.49
C ASP A 204 12.90 -9.92 10.20
N HIS A 205 12.07 -9.83 9.15
CA HIS A 205 12.25 -10.59 7.93
C HIS A 205 12.06 -9.70 6.71
N TYR A 206 13.01 -9.80 5.77
CA TYR A 206 12.87 -9.28 4.43
C TYR A 206 12.76 -10.46 3.46
N PRO A 207 11.80 -10.45 2.52
CA PRO A 207 11.74 -11.44 1.46
C PRO A 207 13.07 -11.47 0.69
N ARG A 208 13.52 -12.66 0.27
CA ARG A 208 14.81 -12.83 -0.42
C ARG A 208 15.00 -11.95 -1.68
N HIS A 209 13.88 -11.53 -2.28
CA HIS A 209 13.85 -10.74 -3.51
C HIS A 209 13.77 -9.24 -3.26
N ALA A 210 13.56 -8.82 -2.01
CA ALA A 210 13.55 -7.43 -1.62
C ALA A 210 14.97 -6.84 -1.67
N LYS A 211 15.04 -5.52 -1.92
CA LYS A 211 16.26 -4.74 -1.78
C LYS A 211 15.97 -3.52 -0.92
N VAL A 212 16.74 -3.39 0.15
CA VAL A 212 16.63 -2.30 1.12
C VAL A 212 17.48 -1.11 0.66
N TYR A 213 16.89 0.08 0.63
CA TYR A 213 17.57 1.32 0.22
C TYR A 213 17.75 2.31 1.38
N ARG A 214 16.96 2.20 2.44
CA ARG A 214 17.04 3.05 3.65
C ARG A 214 16.86 2.22 4.91
N ASN A 215 16.95 2.85 6.09
CA ASN A 215 16.76 2.18 7.38
C ASN A 215 15.75 2.96 8.23
N PHE A 216 14.48 2.90 7.84
CA PHE A 216 13.40 3.58 8.55
C PHE A 216 13.16 2.97 9.92
N ALA A 217 13.43 1.66 10.11
CA ALA A 217 13.37 1.04 11.43
C ALA A 217 14.27 1.75 12.45
N ALA A 218 15.52 2.07 12.10
CA ALA A 218 16.44 2.80 12.97
C ALA A 218 15.98 4.24 13.25
N GLU A 219 15.41 4.94 12.26
CA GLU A 219 14.85 6.27 12.46
C GLU A 219 13.61 6.24 13.36
N HIS A 220 12.73 5.26 13.19
CA HIS A 220 11.59 5.06 14.08
C HIS A 220 12.04 4.76 15.51
N ASP A 221 13.08 3.94 15.69
CA ASP A 221 13.65 3.65 17.01
C ASP A 221 14.27 4.90 17.64
N ARG A 222 14.96 5.72 16.84
CA ARG A 222 15.50 7.00 17.30
C ARG A 222 14.38 7.92 17.76
N LEU A 223 13.37 8.14 16.92
CA LEU A 223 12.22 8.99 17.27
C LEU A 223 11.44 8.45 18.48
N GLN A 224 11.35 7.13 18.63
CA GLN A 224 10.70 6.53 19.79
C GLN A 224 11.48 6.77 21.09
N ARG A 225 12.82 6.72 21.05
CA ARG A 225 13.66 7.11 22.19
C ARG A 225 13.47 8.59 22.55
N GLU A 226 13.41 9.47 21.56
CA GLU A 226 13.14 10.90 21.80
C GLU A 226 11.76 11.13 22.44
N ARG A 227 10.72 10.42 21.99
CA ARG A 227 9.39 10.49 22.61
C ARG A 227 9.43 10.07 24.08
N ILE A 228 10.10 8.95 24.37
CA ILE A 228 10.25 8.45 25.74
C ILE A 228 10.99 9.48 26.60
N ALA A 229 12.12 10.00 26.11
CA ALA A 229 12.92 11.00 26.82
C ALA A 229 12.09 12.26 27.14
N ALA A 230 11.44 12.85 26.13
CA ALA A 230 10.62 14.04 26.31
C ALA A 230 9.47 13.81 27.31
N PHE A 231 8.82 12.64 27.27
CA PHE A 231 7.75 12.31 28.22
C PHE A 231 8.28 12.08 29.63
N THR A 232 9.46 11.50 29.77
CA THR A 232 10.13 11.33 31.07
C THR A 232 10.52 12.67 31.67
N GLU A 233 11.11 13.57 30.89
CA GLU A 233 11.47 14.94 31.29
C GLU A 233 10.22 15.72 31.76
N PHE A 234 9.17 15.73 30.94
CA PHE A 234 7.91 16.38 31.30
C PHE A 234 7.31 15.81 32.60
N ALA A 235 7.32 14.48 32.75
CA ALA A 235 6.80 13.85 33.96
C ALA A 235 7.62 14.21 35.19
N GLU A 236 8.94 14.37 35.07
CA GLU A 236 9.81 14.81 36.16
C GLU A 236 9.58 16.27 36.51
N ASP A 237 9.43 17.14 35.52
CA ASP A 237 9.11 18.55 35.74
C ASP A 237 7.81 18.71 36.54
N VAL A 238 6.78 17.89 36.24
CA VAL A 238 5.51 17.90 36.98
C VAL A 238 5.70 17.39 38.42
N ARG A 239 6.45 16.29 38.62
CA ARG A 239 6.66 15.70 39.96
C ARG A 239 7.46 16.62 40.87
N THR A 240 8.42 17.34 40.33
CA THR A 240 9.28 18.27 41.07
C THR A 240 8.67 19.66 41.22
N GLY A 241 7.58 19.95 40.49
CA GLY A 241 6.97 21.27 40.43
C GLY A 241 7.74 22.27 39.57
N ALA A 242 8.72 21.82 38.77
CA ALA A 242 9.40 22.66 37.78
C ALA A 242 8.46 23.08 36.64
N TYR A 243 7.47 22.23 36.30
CA TYR A 243 6.36 22.57 35.43
C TYR A 243 5.02 22.52 36.18
N PRO A 244 4.13 23.51 35.99
CA PRO A 244 4.29 24.70 35.15
C PRO A 244 5.18 25.79 35.76
N GLU A 245 6.09 26.36 34.95
CA GLU A 245 6.73 27.64 35.26
C GLU A 245 5.72 28.81 35.32
N LYS A 246 6.10 29.92 35.98
CA LYS A 246 5.27 31.14 36.06
C LYS A 246 4.74 31.64 34.71
N ARG A 247 5.54 31.53 33.64
CA ARG A 247 5.14 31.97 32.29
C ARG A 247 3.99 31.16 31.69
N HIS A 248 3.78 29.92 32.17
CA HIS A 248 2.67 29.07 31.73
C HIS A 248 1.40 29.33 32.54
N ASN A 249 1.50 30.01 33.69
CA ASN A 249 0.37 30.30 34.56
C ASN A 249 -0.38 31.54 34.07
N VAL A 250 -1.71 31.44 34.04
CA VAL A 250 -2.59 32.59 33.83
C VAL A 250 -2.93 33.17 35.20
N GLY A 251 -2.75 34.47 35.38
CA GLY A 251 -3.08 35.17 36.62
C GLY A 251 -4.55 35.58 36.69
N ILE A 252 -4.99 35.92 37.90
CA ILE A 252 -6.25 36.62 38.18
C ILE A 252 -5.90 37.87 39.00
N ASP A 253 -6.65 38.96 38.80
CA ASP A 253 -6.51 40.14 39.66
C ASP A 253 -6.81 39.76 41.12
N GLU A 254 -6.03 40.28 42.06
CA GLU A 254 -6.15 39.91 43.47
C GLU A 254 -7.54 40.25 44.06
N ALA A 255 -8.17 41.33 43.60
CA ALA A 255 -9.50 41.72 44.06
C ALA A 255 -10.57 40.74 43.58
N GLU A 256 -10.49 40.32 42.32
CA GLU A 256 -11.41 39.34 41.73
C GLU A 256 -11.24 37.95 42.37
N LEU A 257 -9.99 37.55 42.65
CA LEU A 257 -9.72 36.30 43.39
C LEU A 257 -10.35 36.32 44.78
N LYS A 258 -10.27 37.45 45.50
CA LYS A 258 -10.88 37.57 46.82
C LYS A 258 -12.40 37.40 46.75
N VAL A 259 -13.06 38.06 45.79
CA VAL A 259 -14.52 37.93 45.59
C VAL A 259 -14.90 36.46 45.34
N PHE A 260 -14.15 35.76 44.49
CA PHE A 260 -14.38 34.34 44.22
C PHE A 260 -14.23 33.46 45.48
N LEU A 261 -13.17 33.66 46.26
CA LEU A 261 -12.93 32.91 47.49
C LEU A 261 -14.01 33.16 48.57
N ASP A 262 -14.55 34.37 48.65
CA ASP A 262 -15.64 34.71 49.57
C ASP A 262 -16.95 34.00 49.15
N ARG A 263 -17.25 33.96 47.83
CA ARG A 263 -18.38 33.20 47.29
C ARG A 263 -18.27 31.71 47.58
N LEU A 264 -17.11 31.10 47.34
CA LEU A 264 -16.88 29.67 47.59
C LEU A 264 -17.15 29.29 49.06
N ARG A 265 -16.71 30.11 50.02
CA ARG A 265 -16.96 29.86 51.45
C ARG A 265 -18.43 29.92 51.80
N SER A 266 -19.15 30.90 51.24
CA SER A 266 -20.59 31.05 51.48
C SER A 266 -21.43 29.87 50.94
N GLU A 267 -20.97 29.23 49.86
CA GLU A 267 -21.67 28.10 49.22
C GLU A 267 -21.30 26.74 49.82
N THR A 268 -20.08 26.59 50.38
CA THR A 268 -19.59 25.30 50.92
C THR A 268 -19.83 25.12 52.43
N GLY A 269 -20.36 26.12 53.13
CA GLY A 269 -20.84 25.96 54.51
C GLY A 269 -19.77 25.82 55.60
N ASN A 270 -18.49 26.03 55.29
CA ASN A 270 -17.44 26.13 56.30
C ASN A 270 -17.29 27.58 56.74
N SER A 271 -17.97 27.93 57.84
CA SER A 271 -17.73 29.15 58.63
C SER A 271 -16.46 29.03 59.46
#